data_AF-D2BJG9-F1
#
_entry.id   AF-D2BJG9-F1
#
_cell.length_a   1.000
_cell.length_b   1.000
_cell.length_c   1.000
_cell.angle_alpha   90.00
_cell.angle_beta   90.00
_cell.angle_gamma   90.00
#
_symmetry.space_group_name_H-M   'P 1'
#
loop_
_entity.id
_entity.type
_entity.pdbx_description
1 polymer ?
#
loop_
_entity_poly.entity_id
_entity_poly.type
_entity_poly.pdbx_seq_one_letter_code
_entity_poly.pdbx_strand_id
1 'polypeptide(L)'
;MEYFIPFALIGAVAAIGIFGFVKWLQRKNIKANWYEWLIGVVGFALLLLAVQHLFGAMTELFTFAAWMGFAIIGIPALVLMVIAWQLVARRAK
;
A
#
# COMPACT_ATOMS: atom_id res chain seq x y z
N MET A 1 -23.83 3.64 2.62
CA MET A 1 -23.41 3.55 4.04
C MET A 1 -22.77 2.21 4.37
N GLU A 2 -23.18 1.09 3.76
CA GLU A 2 -22.71 -0.27 4.08
C GLU A 2 -21.17 -0.45 4.10
N TYR A 3 -20.45 0.18 3.17
CA TYR A 3 -18.98 0.07 3.09
C TYR A 3 -18.19 1.09 3.92
N PHE A 4 -18.85 2.02 4.62
CA PHE A 4 -18.16 3.08 5.38
C PHE A 4 -17.22 2.50 6.45
N ILE A 5 -17.70 1.54 7.23
CA ILE A 5 -16.92 0.90 8.31
C ILE A 5 -15.72 0.13 7.73
N PRO A 6 -15.87 -0.75 6.72
CA PRO A 6 -14.74 -1.39 6.06
C PRO A 6 -13.66 -0.41 5.56
N PHE A 7 -14.05 0.67 4.88
CA PHE A 7 -13.08 1.66 4.38
C PHE A 7 -12.40 2.42 5.52
N ALA A 8 -13.12 2.76 6.59
CA ALA A 8 -12.54 3.39 7.77
C ALA A 8 -11.49 2.48 8.45
N LEU A 9 -11.77 1.17 8.54
CA LEU A 9 -10.82 0.19 9.07
C LEU A 9 -9.58 0.05 8.19
N ILE A 10 -9.72 0.04 6.86
CA ILE A 10 -8.58 0.04 5.92
C ILE A 10 -7.71 1.28 6.15
N GLY A 11 -8.33 2.46 6.28
CA GLY A 11 -7.62 3.70 6.58
C GLY A 11 -6.88 3.67 7.92
N ALA A 12 -7.50 3.13 8.96
CA ALA A 12 -6.89 2.98 10.28
C ALA A 12 -5.67 2.04 10.24
N VAL A 13 -5.81 0.87 9.59
CA VAL A 13 -4.72 -0.10 9.43
C VAL A 13 -3.56 0.52 8.64
N ALA A 14 -3.86 1.23 7.55
CA ALA A 14 -2.85 1.95 6.78
C ALA A 14 -2.11 3.00 7.62
N ALA A 15 -2.82 3.82 8.39
CA ALA A 15 -2.22 4.86 9.23
C ALA A 15 -1.32 4.25 10.32
N ILE A 16 -1.77 3.18 10.97
CA ILE A 16 -0.98 2.44 11.97
C ILE A 16 0.29 1.86 11.33
N GLY A 17 0.17 1.27 10.13
CA GLY A 17 1.30 0.72 9.38
C GLY A 17 2.35 1.77 9.03
N ILE A 18 1.92 2.91 8.48
CA ILE A 18 2.80 4.04 8.14
C ILE A 18 3.47 4.59 9.39
N PHE A 19 2.71 4.82 10.47
CA PHE A 19 3.24 5.30 11.74
C PHE A 19 4.29 4.35 12.32
N GLY A 20 4.00 3.04 12.33
CA GLY A 20 4.92 2.00 12.79
C GLY A 20 6.21 1.98 11.98
N PHE A 21 6.10 2.07 10.65
CA PHE A 21 7.24 2.15 9.75
C PHE A 21 8.11 3.38 10.04
N VAL A 22 7.52 4.58 10.13
CA VAL A 22 8.25 5.82 10.44
C VAL A 22 8.91 5.78 11.80
N LYS A 23 8.22 5.29 12.83
CA LYS A 23 8.79 5.06 14.17
C LYS A 23 10.00 4.13 14.12
N TRP A 24 9.93 3.06 13.33
CA TRP A 24 11.03 2.13 13.15
C TRP A 24 12.25 2.77 12.49
N LEU A 25 12.05 3.60 11.44
CA LEU A 25 13.13 4.40 10.82
C LEU A 25 13.82 5.30 11.85
N GLN A 26 13.03 6.03 12.63
CA GLN A 26 13.52 6.94 13.66
C GLN A 26 14.34 6.21 14.72
N ARG A 27 13.83 5.08 15.25
CA ARG A 27 14.53 4.26 16.26
C ARG A 27 15.88 3.72 15.76
N LYS A 28 16.02 3.50 14.45
CA LYS A 28 17.24 3.00 13.83
C LYS A 28 18.12 4.12 13.25
N ASN A 29 17.76 5.40 13.42
CA ASN A 29 18.43 6.54 12.80
C ASN A 29 18.60 6.42 11.28
N ILE A 30 17.67 5.73 10.60
CA ILE A 30 17.71 5.55 9.16
C ILE A 30 17.07 6.76 8.50
N LYS A 31 17.85 7.45 7.66
CA LYS A 31 17.33 8.49 6.76
C LYS A 31 16.96 7.84 5.44
N ALA A 32 15.66 7.76 5.15
CA ALA A 32 15.18 7.33 3.85
C ALA A 32 15.44 8.41 2.79
N ASN A 33 15.94 7.99 1.63
CA ASN A 33 16.19 8.86 0.50
C ASN A 33 14.87 9.26 -0.18
N TRP A 34 14.89 10.37 -0.94
CA TRP A 34 13.69 10.88 -1.61
C TRP A 34 13.04 9.85 -2.55
N TYR A 35 13.84 9.03 -3.25
CA TYR A 35 13.33 8.03 -4.19
C TYR A 35 12.67 6.85 -3.47
N GLU A 36 13.08 6.52 -2.24
CA GLU A 36 12.43 5.46 -1.46
C GLU A 36 11.06 5.90 -0.97
N TRP A 37 10.95 7.17 -0.57
CA TRP A 37 9.66 7.79 -0.30
C TRP A 37 8.77 7.77 -1.54
N LEU A 38 9.31 8.16 -2.70
CA LEU A 38 8.54 8.15 -3.94
C LEU A 38 8.05 6.74 -4.30
N ILE A 39 8.95 5.74 -4.33
CA ILE A 39 8.60 4.36 -4.65
C ILE A 39 7.58 3.81 -3.65
N GLY A 40 7.77 4.08 -2.35
CA GLY A 40 6.87 3.64 -1.29
C GLY A 40 5.48 4.27 -1.40
N VAL A 41 5.41 5.59 -1.63
CA VAL A 41 4.14 6.31 -1.79
C VAL A 41 3.41 5.89 -3.07
N VAL A 42 4.11 5.75 -4.20
CA VAL A 42 3.52 5.28 -5.46
C VAL A 42 3.00 3.85 -5.31
N GLY A 43 3.80 2.95 -4.72
CA GLY A 43 3.37 1.59 -4.43
C GLY A 43 2.13 1.55 -3.53
N PHE A 44 2.12 2.36 -2.46
CA PHE A 44 0.98 2.44 -1.55
C PHE A 44 -0.28 3.01 -2.21
N ALA A 45 -0.15 4.07 -3.02
CA ALA A 45 -1.26 4.66 -3.76
C ALA A 45 -1.85 3.67 -4.79
N LEU A 46 -1.01 2.94 -5.52
CA LEU A 46 -1.45 1.90 -6.43
C LEU A 46 -2.17 0.76 -5.71
N LEU A 47 -1.72 0.38 -4.50
CA LEU A 47 -2.38 -0.64 -3.70
C LEU A 47 -3.79 -0.19 -3.29
N LEU A 48 -3.94 1.06 -2.83
CA LEU A 48 -5.25 1.64 -2.52
C LEU A 48 -6.16 1.68 -3.75
N LEU A 49 -5.61 2.06 -4.91
CA LEU A 49 -6.34 2.07 -6.18
C LEU A 49 -6.79 0.66 -6.59
N ALA A 50 -5.94 -0.35 -6.45
CA ALA A 50 -6.31 -1.74 -6.71
C ALA A 50 -7.49 -2.19 -5.82
N VAL A 51 -7.42 -1.90 -4.52
CA VAL A 51 -8.49 -2.22 -3.56
C VAL A 51 -9.79 -1.50 -3.94
N GLN A 52 -9.71 -0.20 -4.26
CA GLN A 52 -10.88 0.58 -4.68
C GLN A 52 -11.49 0.04 -5.99
N HIS A 53 -10.67 -0.31 -6.97
CA HIS A 53 -11.10 -0.95 -8.21
C HIS A 53 -11.81 -2.28 -7.94
N LEU A 54 -11.24 -3.14 -7.08
CA LEU A 54 -11.84 -4.43 -6.72
C LEU A 54 -13.25 -4.24 -6.18
N PHE A 55 -13.43 -3.37 -5.17
CA PHE A 55 -14.74 -3.12 -4.59
C PHE A 55 -15.71 -2.51 -5.61
N GLY A 56 -15.28 -1.54 -6.41
CA GLY A 56 -16.11 -0.92 -7.44
C GLY A 56 -16.64 -1.94 -8.46
N ALA A 57 -15.75 -2.72 -9.07
CA ALA A 57 -16.11 -3.70 -10.07
C ALA A 57 -16.96 -4.86 -9.49
N MET A 58 -16.78 -5.22 -8.21
CA MET A 58 -17.63 -6.21 -7.54
C MET A 58 -19.07 -5.70 -7.36
N THR A 59 -19.28 -4.41 -7.11
CA THR A 59 -20.64 -3.84 -7.03
C THR A 59 -21.37 -3.88 -8.37
N GLU A 60 -20.63 -3.89 -9.48
CA GLU A 60 -21.15 -4.01 -10.85
C GLU A 60 -21.21 -5.46 -11.35
N LEU A 61 -20.97 -6.46 -10.47
CA LEU A 61 -21.00 -7.89 -10.78
C LEU A 61 -19.95 -8.33 -11.83
N PHE A 62 -18.91 -7.54 -12.05
CA PHE A 62 -17.82 -7.86 -12.96
C PHE A 62 -16.70 -8.65 -12.26
N THR A 63 -17.02 -9.82 -11.71
CA THR A 63 -16.12 -10.60 -10.84
C THR A 63 -14.75 -10.88 -11.47
N PHE A 64 -14.71 -11.28 -12.74
CA PHE A 64 -13.44 -11.57 -13.41
C PHE A 64 -12.58 -10.31 -13.58
N ALA A 65 -13.18 -9.21 -14.08
CA ALA A 65 -12.48 -7.95 -14.26
C ALA A 65 -12.02 -7.34 -12.93
N ALA A 66 -12.83 -7.49 -11.87
CA ALA A 66 -12.51 -7.03 -10.53
C ALA A 66 -11.22 -7.67 -9.99
N TRP A 67 -11.13 -9.00 -10.06
CA TRP A 67 -9.91 -9.72 -9.65
C TRP A 67 -8.73 -9.47 -10.57
N MET A 68 -8.96 -9.37 -11.88
CA MET A 68 -7.88 -9.15 -12.85
C MET A 68 -7.28 -7.75 -12.72
N GLY A 69 -8.11 -6.71 -12.61
CA GLY A 69 -7.66 -5.34 -12.35
C GLY A 69 -6.97 -5.22 -10.99
N PHE A 70 -7.48 -5.89 -9.96
CA PHE A 70 -6.81 -5.97 -8.66
C PHE A 70 -5.40 -6.58 -8.77
N ALA A 71 -5.24 -7.69 -9.51
CA ALA A 71 -3.94 -8.33 -9.69
C ALA A 71 -2.97 -7.47 -10.52
N ILE A 72 -3.42 -6.93 -11.66
CA ILE A 72 -2.61 -6.13 -12.58
C ILE A 72 -2.08 -4.87 -11.89
N ILE A 73 -2.86 -4.26 -11.00
CA ILE A 73 -2.48 -3.02 -10.31
C ILE A 73 -1.79 -3.35 -8.97
N GLY A 74 -2.33 -4.31 -8.21
CA GLY A 74 -1.90 -4.67 -6.87
C GLY A 74 -0.57 -5.41 -6.83
N ILE A 75 -0.26 -6.28 -7.80
CA ILE A 75 1.03 -6.97 -7.84
C ILE A 75 2.19 -5.97 -8.01
N PRO A 76 2.19 -5.08 -9.02
CA PRO A 76 3.21 -4.03 -9.12
C PRO A 76 3.28 -3.14 -7.89
N ALA A 77 2.13 -2.79 -7.29
CA ALA A 77 2.08 -2.01 -6.06
C ALA A 77 2.86 -2.67 -4.91
N LEU A 78 2.61 -3.95 -4.66
CA LEU A 78 3.32 -4.74 -3.64
C LEU A 78 4.81 -4.86 -3.97
N VAL A 79 5.17 -5.08 -5.23
CA VAL A 79 6.58 -5.13 -5.65
C VAL A 79 7.30 -3.82 -5.34
N LEU A 80 6.71 -2.67 -5.67
CA LEU A 80 7.31 -1.37 -5.34
C LEU A 80 7.47 -1.17 -3.83
N MET A 81 6.44 -1.52 -3.05
CA MET A 81 6.52 -1.42 -1.58
C MET A 81 7.61 -2.32 -0.99
N VAL A 82 7.77 -3.55 -1.50
CA VAL A 82 8.83 -4.47 -1.09
C VAL A 82 10.21 -3.93 -1.48
N ILE A 83 10.35 -3.35 -2.67
CA ILE A 83 11.60 -2.72 -3.11
C ILE A 83 11.97 -1.55 -2.19
N ALA A 84 11.03 -0.63 -1.92
CA ALA A 84 11.23 0.49 -1.02
C ALA A 84 11.65 0.02 0.39
N TRP A 85 10.97 -1.00 0.92
CA TRP A 85 11.35 -1.63 2.20
C TRP A 85 12.78 -2.19 2.16
N GLN A 86 13.12 -2.96 1.13
CA GLN A 86 14.42 -3.62 1.03
C GLN A 86 15.58 -2.62 0.95
N LEU A 87 15.42 -1.52 0.21
CA LEU A 87 16.41 -0.45 0.12
C LEU A 87 16.71 0.14 1.49
N VAL A 88 15.66 0.39 2.28
CA VAL A 88 15.75 0.94 3.62
C VAL A 88 16.29 -0.07 4.64
N ALA A 89 15.74 -1.28 4.67
CA ALA A 89 16.06 -2.30 5.66
C ALA A 89 17.48 -2.83 5.55
N ARG A 90 18.08 -2.82 4.36
CA ARG A 90 19.49 -3.20 4.18
C ARG A 90 20.45 -2.22 4.85
N ARG A 91 20.05 -0.96 5.06
CA ARG A 91 20.84 0.03 5.82
C ARG A 91 20.62 -0.02 7.33
N ALA A 92 19.67 -0.85 7.77
CA ALA A 92 19.39 -1.06 9.19
C ALA A 92 20.28 -2.12 9.84
N LYS A 93 21.06 -2.86 9.05
CA LYS A 93 22.12 -3.77 9.50
C LYS A 93 23.37 -2.96 9.84
#